data_AF-A0A948UF02-F1
#
_entry.id   AF-A0A948UF02-F1
#
_cell.length_a   1.000
_cell.length_b   1.000
_cell.length_c   1.000
_cell.angle_alpha   90.00
_cell.angle_beta   90.00
_cell.angle_gamma   90.00
#
_symmetry.space_group_name_H-M   'P 1'
#
loop_
_entity.id
_entity.type
_entity.pdbx_description
1 polymer ?
#
loop_
_entity_poly.entity_id
_entity_poly.type
_entity_poly.pdbx_seq_one_letter_code
_entity_poly.pdbx_strand_id
1 'polypeptide(L)'
;MPLMFSGSHRPVRSPLTRFLTGGGTKPASNDNHRAIADNPLLRATLTHFAAYGLSAAVQARQFAEDARCDGDAEGCDHWQAVCRLLDRRMADRIGEFSASGAASA
;
A
#
# COMPACT_ATOMS: atom_id res chain seq x y z
N MET A 1 28.36 41.89 23.33
CA MET A 1 28.28 42.71 22.09
C MET A 1 27.26 42.06 21.16
N PRO A 2 26.13 42.70 20.80
CA PRO A 2 25.26 42.18 19.76
C PRO A 2 25.66 42.78 18.40
N LEU A 3 25.87 41.93 17.40
CA LEU A 3 25.98 42.34 16.00
C LEU A 3 24.58 42.31 15.39
N MET A 4 24.09 43.45 14.87
CA MET A 4 22.91 43.46 14.00
C MET A 4 23.33 43.20 12.55
N PHE A 5 22.61 42.32 11.87
CA PHE A 5 22.75 42.06 10.45
C PHE A 5 21.66 42.83 9.69
N SER A 6 22.03 43.87 8.95
CA SER A 6 21.10 44.65 8.13
C SER A 6 20.98 44.03 6.74
N GLY A 7 19.89 43.31 6.47
CA GLY A 7 19.57 42.79 5.15
C GLY A 7 19.04 43.88 4.22
N SER A 8 19.82 44.28 3.21
CA SER A 8 19.34 45.13 2.11
C SER A 8 18.41 44.34 1.19
N HIS A 9 17.11 44.37 1.45
CA HIS A 9 16.12 43.80 0.52
C HIS A 9 15.73 44.83 -0.55
N ARG A 10 16.25 44.64 -1.77
CA ARG A 10 15.62 45.18 -2.99
C ARG A 10 14.57 44.18 -3.47
N PRO A 11 13.26 44.49 -3.42
CA PRO A 11 12.21 43.57 -3.86
C PRO A 11 12.02 43.71 -5.36
N VAL A 12 13.05 43.39 -6.15
CA VAL A 12 12.89 43.31 -7.61
C VAL A 12 13.39 41.94 -8.04
N ARG A 13 12.43 41.03 -8.17
CA ARG A 13 12.53 39.74 -8.88
C ARG A 13 13.52 38.72 -8.29
N SER A 14 13.35 38.37 -7.02
CA SER A 14 13.97 37.15 -6.51
C SER A 14 13.20 35.91 -7.02
N PRO A 15 13.86 34.90 -7.60
CA PRO A 15 13.21 33.64 -7.97
C PRO A 15 12.63 32.89 -6.75
N LEU A 16 13.05 33.26 -5.53
CA LEU A 16 12.51 32.71 -4.29
C LEU A 16 11.05 33.11 -4.04
N THR A 17 10.60 34.26 -4.55
CA THR A 17 9.19 34.67 -4.45
C THR A 17 8.29 33.70 -5.21
N ARG A 18 8.77 33.07 -6.31
CA ARG A 18 7.99 32.06 -7.05
C ARG A 18 7.78 30.78 -6.24
N PHE A 19 8.78 30.37 -5.45
CA PHE A 19 8.70 29.20 -4.58
C PHE A 19 7.86 29.46 -3.32
N LEU A 20 7.90 30.69 -2.78
CA LEU A 20 7.18 31.02 -1.55
C LEU A 20 5.72 31.44 -1.77
N THR A 21 5.36 31.86 -2.99
CA THR A 21 3.99 32.33 -3.30
C THR A 21 3.18 31.32 -4.13
N GLY A 22 3.81 30.27 -4.63
CA GLY A 22 3.21 29.34 -5.59
C GLY A 22 3.21 27.90 -5.10
N GLY A 23 2.05 27.43 -4.65
CA GLY A 23 1.73 26.01 -4.50
C GLY A 23 1.68 25.59 -3.04
N GLY A 24 0.47 25.27 -2.57
CA GLY A 24 0.29 24.61 -1.28
C GLY A 24 1.26 23.45 -1.15
N THR A 25 1.93 23.38 0.00
CA THR A 25 2.85 22.29 0.32
C THR A 25 2.13 20.98 0.05
N LYS A 26 2.65 20.16 -0.87
CA LYS A 26 2.23 18.75 -0.94
C LYS A 26 2.34 18.20 0.48
N PRO A 27 1.35 17.43 0.95
CA PRO A 27 1.43 16.80 2.27
C PRO A 27 2.77 16.09 2.37
N ALA A 28 3.39 16.12 3.56
CA ALA A 28 4.66 15.43 3.72
C ALA A 28 4.44 13.96 3.34
N SER A 29 5.42 13.30 2.73
CA SER A 29 5.27 11.87 2.39
C SER A 29 4.97 10.97 3.61
N ASN A 30 5.20 11.48 4.83
CA ASN A 30 4.83 10.81 6.07
C ASN A 30 3.33 10.96 6.43
N ASP A 31 2.65 11.99 5.91
CA ASP A 31 1.21 12.26 6.15
C ASP A 31 0.28 11.30 5.39
N ASN A 32 0.78 10.13 4.97
CA ASN A 32 0.00 9.03 4.40
C ASN A 32 -0.98 8.38 5.40
N HIS A 33 -1.05 8.89 6.64
CA HIS A 33 -1.60 8.16 7.77
C HIS A 33 -3.10 7.86 7.66
N ARG A 34 -3.90 8.74 7.04
CA ARG A 34 -5.36 8.62 7.10
C ARG A 34 -5.95 7.68 6.05
N ALA A 35 -5.53 7.81 4.78
CA ALA A 35 -6.07 6.98 3.70
C ALA A 35 -5.64 5.50 3.78
N ILE A 36 -4.48 5.23 4.39
CA ILE A 36 -3.95 3.87 4.55
C ILE A 36 -4.54 3.18 5.79
N ALA A 37 -4.77 3.92 6.88
CA ALA A 37 -5.32 3.36 8.13
C ALA A 37 -6.79 2.95 8.03
N ASP A 38 -7.59 3.64 7.20
CA ASP A 38 -9.02 3.34 7.00
C ASP A 38 -9.28 2.13 6.08
N ASN A 39 -8.24 1.48 5.53
CA ASN A 39 -8.42 0.31 4.68
C ASN A 39 -8.49 -0.99 5.53
N PRO A 40 -9.68 -1.59 5.72
CA PRO A 40 -9.85 -2.75 6.59
C PRO A 40 -9.10 -3.98 6.07
N LEU A 41 -8.99 -4.15 4.75
CA LEU A 41 -8.25 -5.24 4.13
C LEU A 41 -6.75 -5.12 4.38
N LEU A 42 -6.20 -3.90 4.27
CA LEU A 42 -4.79 -3.66 4.56
C LEU A 42 -4.48 -3.91 6.04
N ARG A 43 -5.35 -3.47 6.94
CA ARG A 43 -5.20 -3.73 8.38
C ARG A 43 -5.26 -5.22 8.69
N ALA A 44 -6.20 -5.96 8.11
CA ALA A 44 -6.28 -7.42 8.25
C ALA A 44 -5.00 -8.09 7.73
N THR A 45 -4.52 -7.65 6.56
CA THR A 45 -3.29 -8.16 5.95
C THR A 45 -2.06 -7.92 6.82
N LEU A 46 -1.89 -6.70 7.35
CA LEU A 46 -0.77 -6.38 8.23
C LEU A 46 -0.84 -7.13 9.57
N THR A 47 -2.04 -7.35 10.09
CA THR A 47 -2.25 -8.19 11.28
C THR A 47 -1.84 -9.64 11.01
N HIS A 48 -2.24 -10.17 9.85
CA HIS A 48 -1.86 -11.51 9.41
C HIS A 48 -0.34 -11.63 9.21
N PHE A 49 0.28 -10.62 8.60
CA PHE A 49 1.73 -10.53 8.46
C PHE A 49 2.44 -10.44 9.81
N ALA A 50 1.90 -9.70 10.78
CA ALA A 50 2.47 -9.64 12.12
C ALA A 50 2.45 -10.99 12.83
N ALA A 51 1.46 -11.84 12.56
CA ALA A 51 1.34 -13.16 13.16
C ALA A 51 2.27 -14.22 12.52
N TYR A 52 2.37 -14.23 11.18
CA TYR A 52 3.08 -15.29 10.44
C TYR A 52 4.42 -14.83 9.83
N GLY A 53 4.66 -13.53 9.72
CA GLY A 53 5.86 -12.96 9.11
C GLY A 53 5.98 -13.30 7.62
N LEU A 54 7.17 -13.68 7.17
CA LEU A 54 7.46 -14.00 5.76
C LEU A 54 6.64 -15.16 5.20
N SER A 55 6.13 -16.06 6.05
CA SER A 55 5.26 -17.16 5.62
C SER A 55 3.80 -16.75 5.43
N ALA A 56 3.41 -15.52 5.80
CA ALA A 56 2.02 -15.04 5.72
C ALA A 56 1.42 -15.15 4.31
N ALA A 57 2.20 -14.90 3.27
CA ALA A 57 1.74 -15.03 1.88
C ALA A 57 1.43 -16.50 1.51
N VAL A 58 2.18 -17.45 2.04
CA VAL A 58 1.96 -18.89 1.80
C VAL A 58 0.74 -19.37 2.60
N GLN A 59 0.58 -18.91 3.84
CA GLN A 59 -0.57 -19.24 4.69
C GLN A 59 -1.88 -18.69 4.12
N ALA A 60 -1.91 -17.42 3.70
CA ALA A 60 -3.06 -16.83 3.02
C ALA A 60 -3.43 -17.60 1.74
N ARG A 61 -2.44 -18.15 1.02
CA ARG A 61 -2.70 -18.99 -0.15
C ARG A 61 -3.40 -20.29 0.22
N GLN A 62 -2.92 -20.97 1.26
CA GLN A 62 -3.53 -22.21 1.74
C GLN A 62 -4.97 -21.97 2.19
N PHE A 63 -5.24 -20.89 2.93
CA PHE A 63 -6.60 -20.54 3.31
C PHE A 63 -7.51 -20.21 2.13
N ALA A 64 -6.98 -19.61 1.05
CA ALA A 64 -7.73 -19.40 -0.18
C ALA A 64 -8.06 -20.73 -0.90
N GLU A 65 -7.11 -21.67 -0.94
CA GLU A 65 -7.30 -23.01 -1.52
C GLU A 65 -8.33 -23.81 -0.72
N ASP A 66 -8.23 -23.80 0.62
CA ASP A 66 -9.16 -24.47 1.52
C ASP A 66 -10.58 -23.90 1.40
N ALA A 67 -10.74 -22.57 1.44
CA ALA A 67 -12.03 -21.92 1.25
C ALA A 67 -12.67 -22.25 -0.11
N ARG A 68 -11.84 -22.43 -1.15
CA ARG A 68 -12.30 -22.90 -2.46
C ARG A 68 -12.80 -24.33 -2.43
N CYS A 69 -12.14 -25.22 -1.70
CA CYS A 69 -12.58 -26.59 -1.49
C CYS A 69 -13.90 -26.65 -0.71
N ASP A 70 -14.08 -25.77 0.27
CA ASP A 70 -15.33 -25.65 1.05
C ASP A 70 -16.46 -24.93 0.29
N GLY A 71 -16.17 -24.34 -0.87
CA GLY A 71 -17.14 -23.60 -1.68
C GLY A 71 -17.46 -22.19 -1.15
N ASP A 72 -16.68 -21.68 -0.21
CA ASP A 72 -16.81 -20.32 0.31
C ASP A 72 -16.12 -19.32 -0.65
N ALA A 73 -16.94 -18.76 -1.55
CA ALA A 73 -16.48 -17.77 -2.51
C ALA A 73 -16.03 -16.46 -1.86
N GLU A 74 -16.66 -16.04 -0.75
CA GLU A 74 -16.30 -14.80 -0.05
C GLU A 74 -14.99 -14.94 0.70
N GLY A 75 -14.81 -16.06 1.41
CA GLY A 75 -13.54 -16.41 2.06
C GLY A 75 -12.40 -16.54 1.06
N CYS A 76 -12.64 -17.19 -0.09
CA CYS A 76 -11.66 -17.29 -1.15
C CYS A 76 -11.24 -15.92 -1.70
N ASP A 77 -12.18 -15.02 -2.00
CA ASP A 77 -11.87 -13.68 -2.52
C ASP A 77 -11.09 -12.85 -1.49
N HIS A 78 -11.48 -12.93 -0.21
CA HIS A 78 -10.79 -12.28 0.88
C HIS A 78 -9.32 -12.71 0.98
N TRP A 79 -9.05 -14.02 1.04
CA TRP A 79 -7.69 -14.53 1.17
C TRP A 79 -6.86 -14.29 -0.11
N GLN A 80 -7.48 -14.30 -1.28
CA GLN A 80 -6.81 -13.93 -2.53
C GLN A 80 -6.41 -12.44 -2.54
N ALA A 81 -7.27 -11.57 -2.01
CA ALA A 81 -6.97 -10.14 -1.88
C ALA A 81 -5.84 -9.89 -0.87
N VAL A 82 -5.81 -10.59 0.27
CA VAL A 82 -4.70 -10.57 1.24
C VAL A 82 -3.40 -11.05 0.59
N CYS A 83 -3.43 -12.17 -0.15
CA CYS A 83 -2.28 -12.67 -0.90
C CYS A 83 -1.76 -11.65 -1.91
N ARG A 84 -2.64 -10.98 -2.67
CA ARG A 84 -2.24 -9.95 -3.65
C ARG A 84 -1.54 -8.76 -3.00
N LEU A 85 -1.96 -8.38 -1.81
CA LEU A 85 -1.41 -7.25 -1.08
C LEU A 85 -0.04 -7.57 -0.46
N LEU A 86 0.21 -8.83 -0.10
CA LEU A 86 1.50 -9.32 0.40
C LEU A 86 2.48 -9.65 -0.73
N ASP A 87 2.04 -10.43 -1.71
CA ASP A 87 2.86 -10.90 -2.83
C ASP A 87 2.03 -10.96 -4.12
N ARG A 88 2.14 -9.89 -4.89
CA ARG A 88 1.44 -9.76 -6.17
C ARG A 88 1.86 -10.84 -7.19
N ARG A 89 3.15 -11.23 -7.20
CA ARG A 89 3.69 -12.22 -8.16
C ARG A 89 3.25 -13.63 -7.83
N MET A 90 3.01 -13.93 -6.55
CA MET A 90 2.45 -15.19 -6.11
C MET A 90 0.96 -15.27 -6.45
N ALA A 91 0.22 -14.17 -6.26
CA ALA A 91 -1.20 -14.11 -6.59
C ALA A 91 -1.49 -14.21 -8.10
N ASP A 92 -0.65 -13.62 -8.95
CA ASP A 92 -0.79 -13.72 -10.41
C ASP A 92 -0.63 -15.17 -10.90
N ARG A 93 0.30 -15.94 -10.30
CA ARG A 93 0.48 -17.37 -10.61
C ARG A 93 -0.75 -18.23 -10.27
N ILE A 94 -1.55 -17.84 -9.27
CA ILE A 94 -2.79 -18.55 -8.91
C ILE A 94 -3.88 -18.27 -9.95
N GLY A 95 -3.97 -17.04 -10.44
CA GLY A 95 -4.90 -16.68 -11.52
C GLY A 95 -4.64 -17.48 -12.79
N GLU A 96 -3.36 -17.62 -13.17
CA GLU A 96 -2.94 -18.44 -14.30
C GLU A 96 -3.21 -19.94 -14.07
N PHE A 97 -2.91 -20.49 -12.89
CA PHE A 97 -3.19 -21.90 -12.58
C PHE A 97 -4.69 -22.23 -12.60
N SER A 98 -5.53 -21.33 -12.06
CA SER A 98 -6.99 -21.50 -12.09
C SER A 98 -7.56 -21.42 -13.51
N ALA A 99 -6.98 -20.59 -14.39
CA ALA A 99 -7.39 -20.53 -15.80
C ALA A 99 -6.93 -21.78 -16.58
N SER A 100 -5.75 -22.30 -16.26
CA SER A 100 -5.22 -23.54 -16.87
C SER A 100 -6.00 -24.79 -16.43
N GLY A 101 -6.47 -24.84 -15.18
CA GLY A 101 -7.28 -25.96 -14.67
C GLY A 101 -8.68 -26.03 -15.28
N ALA A 102 -9.26 -24.91 -15.67
CA ALA A 102 -10.55 -24.86 -16.36
C ALA A 102 -10.48 -25.22 -17.85
N ALA A 103 -9.28 -25.22 -18.46
CA ALA A 103 -9.08 -25.58 -19.87
C ALA A 103 -8.75 -27.07 -20.08
N SER A 104 -8.61 -27.86 -19.01
CA SER A 104 -8.31 -29.31 -19.05
C SER A 104 -9.44 -30.19 -18.49
N ALA A 105 -10.64 -29.65 -18.33
CA ALA A 105 -11.88 -30.38 -18.00
C ALA A 105 -12.88 -30.25 -19.15
#